data_AF-A0A411DKK1-F1
#
_entry.id   AF-A0A411DKK1-F1
#
_cell.length_a   1.000
_cell.length_b   1.000
_cell.length_c   1.000
_cell.angle_alpha   90.00
_cell.angle_beta   90.00
_cell.angle_gamma   90.00
#
_symmetry.space_group_name_H-M   'P 1'
#
loop_
_entity.id
_entity.type
_entity.pdbx_description
1 polymer ?
#
loop_
_entity_poly.entity_id
_entity_poly.type
_entity_poly.pdbx_seq_one_letter_code
_entity_poly.pdbx_strand_id
1 'polypeptide(L)'
;MKKLIHIITNTNPGRKLTDTALLVFRVLLSIELIVAHGLKKIGVGVSEAEQVPNPLHLPEAFNSLFADAANLVFPVFVIFGFFTRIAVLPILAVTLTGYFILHWNDALLVKDTPFMYSLCYLFLLFMGAGRYSVDHYLTKKSS
;
A
#
# COMPACT_ATOMS: atom_id res chain seq x y z
N MET A 1 -10.99 2.02 -36.49
CA MET A 1 -10.73 3.31 -35.80
C MET A 1 -11.79 3.63 -34.74
N LYS A 2 -13.09 3.75 -35.07
CA LYS A 2 -14.15 4.10 -34.09
C LYS A 2 -14.21 3.20 -32.84
N LYS A 3 -14.01 1.88 -32.99
CA LYS A 3 -13.98 0.91 -31.87
C LYS A 3 -12.80 1.15 -30.91
N LEU A 4 -11.62 1.48 -31.44
CA LEU A 4 -10.44 1.75 -30.62
C LEU A 4 -10.60 3.04 -29.82
N ILE A 5 -11.10 4.10 -30.47
CA ILE A 5 -11.42 5.37 -29.80
C ILE A 5 -12.41 5.11 -28.66
N HIS A 6 -13.51 4.39 -28.94
CA HIS A 6 -14.49 4.07 -27.91
C HIS A 6 -13.91 3.27 -26.73
N ILE A 7 -13.00 2.32 -26.98
CA ILE A 7 -12.33 1.55 -25.92
C ILE A 7 -11.44 2.47 -25.07
N ILE A 8 -10.64 3.33 -25.70
CA ILE A 8 -9.67 4.21 -25.00
C ILE A 8 -10.39 5.34 -24.25
N THR A 9 -11.49 5.86 -24.79
CA THR A 9 -12.25 6.95 -24.16
C THR A 9 -13.36 6.43 -23.24
N ASN A 10 -13.41 5.14 -22.94
CA ASN A 10 -14.42 4.60 -22.03
C ASN A 10 -14.08 4.99 -20.58
N THR A 11 -14.87 5.89 -20.00
CA THR A 11 -14.72 6.35 -18.60
C THR A 11 -15.43 5.48 -17.58
N ASN A 12 -16.24 4.51 -18.02
CA ASN A 12 -16.98 3.60 -17.14
C ASN A 12 -16.69 2.14 -17.54
N PRO A 13 -15.52 1.60 -17.16
CA PRO A 13 -15.20 0.21 -17.43
C PRO A 13 -16.20 -0.72 -16.75
N GLY A 14 -16.52 -1.84 -17.40
CA GLY A 14 -17.42 -2.83 -16.82
C GLY A 14 -16.85 -3.41 -15.51
N ARG A 15 -17.74 -3.78 -14.58
CA ARG A 15 -17.42 -4.25 -13.22
C ARG A 15 -16.27 -5.26 -13.15
N LYS A 16 -16.24 -6.26 -14.05
CA LYS A 16 -15.16 -7.26 -14.12
C LYS A 16 -13.79 -6.64 -14.32
N LEU A 17 -13.68 -5.65 -15.21
CA LEU A 17 -12.42 -4.97 -15.50
C LEU A 17 -12.00 -4.13 -14.29
N THR A 18 -12.92 -3.41 -13.66
CA THR A 18 -12.65 -2.64 -12.43
C THR A 18 -12.15 -3.54 -11.30
N ASP A 19 -12.82 -4.67 -11.04
CA ASP A 19 -12.40 -5.64 -10.01
C ASP A 19 -11.02 -6.25 -10.32
N THR A 20 -10.74 -6.52 -11.60
CA THR A 20 -9.43 -7.03 -12.05
C THR A 20 -8.34 -5.98 -11.89
N ALA A 21 -8.61 -4.73 -12.27
CA ALA A 21 -7.68 -3.62 -12.12
C ALA A 21 -7.36 -3.35 -10.64
N LEU A 22 -8.35 -3.42 -9.75
CA LEU A 22 -8.13 -3.31 -8.30
C LEU A 22 -7.25 -4.44 -7.76
N LEU A 23 -7.47 -5.68 -8.20
CA LEU A 23 -6.60 -6.82 -7.84
C LEU A 23 -5.16 -6.58 -8.30
N VAL A 24 -4.95 -6.23 -9.57
CA VAL A 24 -3.60 -5.98 -10.11
C VAL A 24 -2.94 -4.83 -9.36
N PHE A 25 -3.66 -3.73 -9.17
CA PHE A 25 -3.15 -2.54 -8.47
C PHE A 25 -2.71 -2.87 -7.04
N ARG A 26 -3.56 -3.52 -6.24
CA ARG A 26 -3.21 -3.83 -4.84
C ARG A 26 -2.09 -4.86 -4.72
N VAL A 27 -1.98 -5.80 -5.66
CA VAL A 27 -0.89 -6.78 -5.66
C VAL A 27 0.44 -6.11 -6.01
N LEU A 28 0.50 -5.38 -7.12
CA LEU A 28 1.75 -4.76 -7.58
C LEU A 28 2.23 -3.67 -6.61
N LEU A 29 1.33 -2.81 -6.13
CA LEU A 29 1.66 -1.78 -5.16
C LEU A 29 2.26 -2.36 -3.87
N SER A 30 1.64 -3.41 -3.32
CA SER A 30 2.11 -4.04 -2.09
C SER A 30 3.37 -4.85 -2.27
N ILE A 31 3.57 -5.51 -3.41
CA ILE A 31 4.85 -6.14 -3.74
C ILE A 31 5.96 -5.09 -3.79
N GLU A 32 5.71 -3.97 -4.47
CA GLU A 32 6.70 -2.89 -4.57
C GLU A 32 7.03 -2.32 -3.19
N LEU A 33 6.04 -2.08 -2.32
CA LEU A 33 6.29 -1.64 -0.95
C LEU A 33 7.15 -2.64 -0.15
N ILE A 34 6.84 -3.94 -0.25
CA ILE A 34 7.61 -5.00 0.40
C ILE A 34 9.06 -4.98 -0.10
N VAL A 35 9.27 -4.98 -1.41
CA VAL A 35 10.60 -5.10 -2.01
C VAL A 35 11.43 -3.84 -1.74
N ALA A 36 10.88 -2.65 -2.00
CA ALA A 36 11.62 -1.39 -1.92
C ALA A 36 11.81 -0.90 -0.47
N HIS A 37 10.84 -1.15 0.42
CA HIS A 37 10.83 -0.58 1.77
C HIS A 37 10.79 -1.61 2.91
N GLY A 38 10.25 -2.80 2.68
CA GLY A 38 10.19 -3.86 3.68
C GLY A 38 11.50 -4.64 3.79
N LEU A 39 11.97 -5.23 2.69
CA LEU A 39 13.10 -6.16 2.66
C LEU A 39 14.40 -5.56 3.20
N LYS A 40 14.67 -4.30 2.89
CA LYS A 40 15.88 -3.60 3.41
C LYS A 40 15.92 -3.45 4.93
N LYS A 41 14.76 -3.43 5.61
CA LYS A 41 14.70 -3.33 7.08
C LYS A 41 15.11 -4.64 7.77
N ILE A 42 14.91 -5.77 7.09
CA ILE A 42 15.35 -7.09 7.56
C ILE A 42 16.68 -7.53 6.94
N GLY A 43 17.41 -6.61 6.29
CA GLY A 43 18.73 -6.86 5.72
C GLY A 43 18.73 -7.66 4.41
N VAL A 44 17.58 -7.82 3.74
CA VAL A 44 17.50 -8.52 2.45
C VAL A 44 17.79 -7.54 1.32
N GLY A 45 18.78 -7.87 0.47
CA GLY A 45 19.15 -7.07 -0.71
C GLY A 45 20.01 -5.84 -0.42
N VAL A 46 20.52 -5.70 0.81
CA VAL A 46 21.38 -4.60 1.28
C VAL A 46 22.58 -5.14 2.07
N SER A 47 23.65 -4.37 2.20
CA SER A 47 24.83 -4.77 2.98
C SER A 47 24.57 -4.77 4.49
N GLU A 48 23.74 -3.84 4.96
CA GLU A 48 23.33 -3.71 6.36
C GLU A 48 21.84 -3.37 6.41
N ALA A 49 21.16 -3.86 7.44
CA ALA A 49 19.74 -3.57 7.65
C ALA A 49 19.51 -2.06 7.88
N GLU A 50 18.48 -1.52 7.23
CA GLU A 50 18.10 -0.11 7.38
C GLU A 50 17.71 0.18 8.84
N GLN A 51 18.38 1.18 9.44
CA GLN A 51 17.94 1.74 10.71
C GLN A 51 16.65 2.51 10.51
N VAL A 52 15.56 2.03 11.12
CA VAL A 52 14.23 2.62 10.98
C VAL A 52 14.21 4.00 11.64
N PRO A 53 13.95 5.09 10.89
CA PRO A 53 13.83 6.42 11.49
C PRO A 53 12.73 6.45 12.56
N ASN A 54 12.96 7.20 13.65
CA ASN A 54 12.02 7.32 14.76
C ASN A 54 11.65 8.80 15.04
N PRO A 55 10.99 9.48 14.09
CA PRO A 55 10.68 10.91 14.22
C PRO A 55 9.64 11.21 15.32
N LEU A 56 8.93 10.19 15.81
CA LEU A 56 7.92 10.30 16.86
C LEU A 56 8.50 10.00 18.26
N HIS A 57 9.79 9.69 18.36
CA HIS A 57 10.45 9.34 19.63
C HIS A 57 9.75 8.21 20.40
N LEU A 58 9.22 7.23 19.68
CA LEU A 58 8.58 6.04 20.26
C LEU A 58 9.64 5.12 20.89
N PRO A 59 9.25 4.18 21.77
CA PRO A 59 10.17 3.13 22.19
C PRO A 59 10.76 2.39 20.99
N GLU A 60 12.09 2.27 20.93
CA GLU A 60 12.87 1.73 19.80
C GLU A 60 12.28 0.42 19.24
N ALA A 61 12.06 -0.55 20.12
CA ALA A 61 11.53 -1.86 19.77
C ALA A 61 10.13 -1.78 19.15
N PHE A 62 9.29 -0.85 19.62
CA PHE A 62 7.97 -0.64 19.07
C PHE A 62 8.02 0.03 17.70
N ASN A 63 8.87 1.06 17.54
CA ASN A 63 9.04 1.76 16.26
C ASN A 63 9.48 0.81 15.14
N SER A 64 10.54 0.03 15.40
CA SER A 64 11.06 -0.92 14.41
C SER A 64 10.04 -2.02 14.10
N LEU A 65 9.45 -2.65 15.12
CA LEU A 65 8.44 -3.69 14.90
C LEU A 65 7.23 -3.16 14.11
N PHE A 66 6.75 -1.97 14.43
CA PHE A 66 5.62 -1.37 13.74
C PHE A 66 5.95 -1.05 12.27
N ALA A 67 7.12 -0.45 12.02
CA ALA A 67 7.57 -0.13 10.66
C ALA A 67 7.83 -1.37 9.80
N ASP A 68 8.37 -2.44 10.40
CA ASP A 68 8.59 -3.72 9.74
C ASP A 68 7.25 -4.38 9.42
N ALA A 69 6.35 -4.47 10.39
CA ALA A 69 5.02 -5.04 10.18
C ALA A 69 4.24 -4.26 9.10
N ALA A 70 4.30 -2.93 9.14
CA ALA A 70 3.65 -2.05 8.15
C ALA A 70 4.19 -2.27 6.73
N ASN A 71 5.48 -2.56 6.56
CA ASN A 71 6.07 -2.72 5.22
C ASN A 71 6.20 -4.19 4.76
N LEU A 72 6.09 -5.18 5.64
CA LEU A 72 6.26 -6.59 5.31
C LEU A 72 4.99 -7.43 5.53
N VAL A 73 4.26 -7.22 6.62
CA VAL A 73 3.14 -8.08 7.02
C VAL A 73 1.82 -7.55 6.48
N PHE A 74 1.51 -6.29 6.75
CA PHE A 74 0.25 -5.67 6.30
C PHE A 74 0.07 -5.62 4.78
N PRO A 75 1.12 -5.40 3.96
CA PRO A 75 0.96 -5.43 2.51
C PRO A 75 0.60 -6.82 2.00
N VAL A 76 0.99 -7.90 2.70
CA VAL A 76 0.54 -9.28 2.40
C VAL A 76 -0.96 -9.43 2.63
N PHE A 77 -1.50 -8.87 3.70
CA PHE A 77 -2.96 -8.85 3.90
C PHE A 77 -3.68 -8.06 2.80
N VAL A 78 -3.10 -6.94 2.34
CA VAL A 78 -3.64 -6.16 1.21
C VAL A 78 -3.58 -6.95 -0.12
N ILE A 79 -2.53 -7.74 -0.36
CA ILE A 79 -2.38 -8.62 -1.53
C ILE A 79 -3.52 -9.65 -1.58
N PHE A 80 -3.83 -10.30 -0.46
CA PHE A 80 -4.94 -11.26 -0.40
C PHE A 80 -6.32 -10.59 -0.29
N GLY A 81 -6.32 -9.32 0.11
CA GLY A 81 -7.54 -8.55 0.31
C GLY A 81 -8.27 -9.05 1.54
N PHE A 82 -7.51 -9.20 2.63
CA PHE A 82 -7.96 -9.66 3.93
C PHE A 82 -7.97 -8.48 4.91
N PHE A 83 -9.15 -8.13 5.38
CA PHE A 83 -9.45 -6.91 6.13
C PHE A 83 -8.78 -5.67 5.53
N THR A 84 -8.90 -5.51 4.21
CA THR A 84 -8.09 -4.58 3.41
C THR A 84 -8.10 -3.16 3.99
N ARG A 85 -9.27 -2.66 4.36
CA ARG A 85 -9.42 -1.29 4.92
C ARG A 85 -8.70 -1.12 6.26
N ILE A 86 -8.61 -2.16 7.06
CA ILE A 86 -7.89 -2.14 8.34
C ILE A 86 -6.39 -2.34 8.07
N ALA A 87 -6.03 -3.26 7.18
CA ALA A 87 -4.65 -3.59 6.85
C ALA A 87 -3.89 -2.41 6.23
N VAL A 88 -4.56 -1.49 5.53
CA VAL A 88 -3.89 -0.28 4.99
C VAL A 88 -3.59 0.77 6.05
N LEU A 89 -4.20 0.74 7.24
CA LEU A 89 -4.02 1.81 8.24
C LEU A 89 -2.59 1.85 8.81
N PRO A 90 -1.95 0.72 9.19
CA PRO A 90 -0.55 0.75 9.63
C PRO A 90 0.41 1.19 8.52
N ILE A 91 0.13 0.79 7.28
CA ILE A 91 0.89 1.23 6.11
C ILE A 91 0.82 2.74 5.97
N LEU A 92 -0.41 3.29 5.98
CA LEU A 92 -0.66 4.73 5.91
C LEU A 92 -0.02 5.48 7.06
N ALA A 93 -0.04 4.95 8.28
CA ALA A 93 0.62 5.58 9.41
C ALA A 93 2.11 5.80 9.14
N VAL A 94 2.82 4.77 8.65
CA VAL A 94 4.25 4.88 8.33
C VAL A 94 4.51 5.81 7.15
N THR A 95 3.75 5.69 6.05
CA THR A 95 4.00 6.50 4.85
C THR A 95 3.62 7.96 5.05
N LEU A 96 2.54 8.25 5.79
CA LEU A 96 2.13 9.61 6.13
C LEU A 96 3.09 10.24 7.14
N THR A 97 3.55 9.50 8.15
CA THR A 97 4.60 9.99 9.06
C THR A 97 5.90 10.27 8.30
N GLY A 98 6.27 9.41 7.34
CA GLY A 98 7.39 9.65 6.44
C GLY A 98 7.24 10.97 5.69
N TYR A 99 6.08 11.22 5.08
CA TYR A 99 5.85 12.43 4.30
C TYR A 99 5.72 13.71 5.14
N PHE A 100 4.86 13.70 6.16
CA PHE A 100 4.47 14.90 6.90
C PHE A 100 5.40 15.25 8.06
N ILE A 101 6.20 14.29 8.55
CA ILE A 101 7.03 14.50 9.74
C ILE A 101 8.50 14.34 9.37
N LEU A 102 8.91 13.17 8.90
CA LEU A 102 10.33 12.89 8.60
C LEU A 102 10.87 13.78 7.48
N HIS A 103 10.13 13.89 6.38
CA HIS A 103 10.56 14.62 5.19
C HIS A 103 9.85 15.97 5.01
N TRP A 104 9.27 16.55 6.06
CA TRP A 104 8.50 17.80 5.96
C TRP A 104 9.28 18.94 5.28
N ASN A 105 10.53 19.12 5.72
CA ASN A 105 11.43 20.18 5.27
C ASN A 105 12.26 19.79 4.03
N ASP A 106 12.13 18.56 3.55
CA ASP A 106 12.89 18.10 2.39
C ASP A 106 12.27 18.59 1.08
N ALA A 107 13.12 18.65 0.04
CA ALA A 107 12.69 18.97 -1.31
C ALA A 107 11.63 17.98 -1.81
N LEU A 108 10.73 18.44 -2.70
CA LEU A 108 9.63 17.63 -3.22
C LEU A 108 10.11 16.29 -3.80
N LEU A 109 11.24 16.28 -4.51
CA LEU A 109 11.82 15.08 -5.13
C LEU A 109 12.29 14.03 -4.12
N VAL A 110 12.47 14.39 -2.85
CA VAL A 110 12.86 13.44 -1.78
C VAL A 110 11.63 12.83 -1.12
N LYS A 111 10.58 13.63 -0.94
CA LYS A 111 9.35 13.23 -0.25
C LYS A 111 8.23 12.72 -1.16
N ASP A 112 8.44 12.69 -2.48
CA ASP A 112 7.44 12.22 -3.45
C ASP A 112 7.05 10.75 -3.25
N THR A 113 8.01 9.91 -2.86
CA THR A 113 7.83 8.47 -2.70
C THR A 113 6.86 8.13 -1.56
N PRO A 114 7.06 8.59 -0.31
CA PRO A 114 6.08 8.36 0.76
C PRO A 114 4.72 9.03 0.46
N PHE A 115 4.69 10.13 -0.30
CA PHE A 115 3.45 10.73 -0.77
C PHE A 115 2.67 9.81 -1.72
N MET A 116 3.33 9.26 -2.74
CA MET A 116 2.71 8.39 -3.73
C MET A 116 2.16 7.12 -3.10
N TYR A 117 2.93 6.46 -2.21
CA TYR A 117 2.40 5.31 -1.46
C TYR A 117 1.19 5.70 -0.62
N SER A 118 1.25 6.83 0.08
CA SER A 118 0.12 7.31 0.89
C SER A 118 -1.13 7.53 0.04
N LEU A 119 -0.99 8.16 -1.14
CA LEU A 119 -2.10 8.38 -2.07
C LEU A 119 -2.71 7.07 -2.56
N CYS A 120 -1.87 6.11 -2.95
CA CYS A 120 -2.30 4.81 -3.45
C CYS A 120 -2.99 3.95 -2.37
N TYR A 121 -2.46 3.94 -1.15
CA TYR A 121 -3.09 3.22 -0.04
C TYR A 121 -4.35 3.91 0.48
N LEU A 122 -4.43 5.24 0.38
CA LEU A 122 -5.65 5.99 0.66
C LEU A 122 -6.75 5.67 -0.36
N PHE A 123 -6.40 5.55 -1.64
CA PHE A 123 -7.31 5.04 -2.66
C PHE A 123 -7.85 3.64 -2.30
N LEU A 124 -6.98 2.71 -1.87
CA LEU A 124 -7.40 1.38 -1.43
C LEU A 124 -8.27 1.41 -0.16
N LEU A 125 -8.04 2.34 0.77
CA LEU A 125 -8.87 2.52 1.95
C LEU A 125 -10.32 2.82 1.58
N PHE A 126 -10.54 3.69 0.58
CA PHE A 126 -11.88 4.08 0.15
C PHE A 126 -12.52 3.07 -0.81
N MET A 127 -11.78 2.59 -1.80
CA MET A 127 -12.27 1.64 -2.80
C MET A 127 -12.49 0.24 -2.23
N GLY A 128 -11.66 -0.18 -1.27
CA GLY A 128 -11.63 -1.54 -0.75
C GLY A 128 -10.96 -2.54 -1.69
N ALA A 129 -11.20 -3.83 -1.43
CA ALA A 129 -10.44 -4.95 -2.01
C ALA A 129 -10.91 -5.41 -3.40
N GLY A 130 -12.12 -5.02 -3.82
CA GLY A 130 -12.79 -5.56 -5.00
C GLY A 130 -13.27 -7.01 -4.84
N ARG A 131 -13.90 -7.56 -5.88
CA ARG A 131 -14.49 -8.90 -5.89
C ARG A 131 -13.49 -10.05 -5.67
N TYR A 132 -12.27 -9.91 -6.16
CA TYR A 132 -11.26 -10.98 -6.11
C TYR A 132 -10.48 -10.99 -4.79
N SER A 133 -11.16 -10.89 -3.65
CA SER A 133 -10.55 -10.73 -2.32
C SER A 133 -11.10 -11.74 -1.32
N VAL A 134 -10.34 -12.00 -0.25
CA VAL A 134 -10.83 -12.78 0.90
C VAL A 134 -12.01 -12.06 1.55
N ASP A 135 -11.96 -10.73 1.66
CA ASP A 135 -13.06 -9.89 2.18
C ASP A 135 -14.39 -10.19 1.45
N HIS A 136 -14.37 -10.26 0.12
CA HIS A 136 -15.57 -10.58 -0.66
C HIS A 136 -16.11 -11.98 -0.38
N TYR A 137 -15.23 -12.97 -0.20
CA TYR A 137 -15.63 -14.33 0.14
C TYR A 137 -16.28 -14.42 1.52
N LEU A 138 -15.71 -13.71 2.51
CA LEU A 138 -16.24 -13.66 3.87
C LEU A 138 -17.62 -12.98 3.91
N THR A 139 -17.79 -11.85 3.23
CA THR A 139 -19.09 -11.14 3.20
C THR A 139 -20.16 -11.94 2.48
N LYS A 140 -19.82 -12.67 1.41
CA LYS A 140 -20.79 -13.52 0.69
C LYS A 140 -21.34 -14.65 1.57
N LYS A 141 -20.58 -15.14 2.55
CA LYS A 141 -21.02 -16.19 3.48
C LYS A 141 -21.98 -15.66 4.57
N SER A 142 -21.95 -14.36 4.82
CA SER A 142 -22.77 -13.70 5.85
C SER A 142 -24.09 -13.13 5.31
N SER A 143 -24.44 -13.39 4.05
CA SER A 143 -25.71 -13.00 3.39
C SER A 143 -26.41 -14.24 2.85
#